data_AF-A0A0C3BP17-F1
#
_entry.id   AF-A0A0C3BP17-F1
#
_cell.length_a   1.000
_cell.length_b   1.000
_cell.length_c   1.000
_cell.angle_alpha   90.00
_cell.angle_beta   90.00
_cell.angle_gamma   90.00
#
_symmetry.space_group_name_H-M   'P 1'
#
loop_
_entity.id
_entity.type
_entity.pdbx_description
1 polymer ?
#
loop_
_entity_poly.entity_id
_entity_poly.type
_entity_poly.pdbx_seq_one_letter_code
_entity_poly.pdbx_strand_id
1 'polypeptide(L)'
;MSKGKMAPNGLRLWGMTLYDFYHVCRLPKTPCALTLSTGSKLAGHMREIGELDWATDEIDQASQEPDPVQVHPYDIGGLIKDRESLIRKGTCGKPVERPDAEEPIRQAVASEDASRSPISLFEMSNYPYPWPLVPFSTPAITLQKRIPFHLLPQKLVVHDPWNLLFVDQRTTGKLNKDKEWTSKKDIIQTYRLQLSPAGKEMVEKELKSRAELDAKCKDIDQREGYLPDPECNTSPAIMVFPPLRPPPPESVPEAHLYLSLTHQVGTGNHSVVYNAEWELPRSLLVDDILCQKCIEEKVVEELDKLKTSNSKQWEAKEVSKSVSSLGCLHTRTLIPLKKIFPQVSWQNLERGPHCPHIQESTRDEKVPPTIKLSIAAKLSLPYDTHLGREANNYQSFPAHLFEHWSGYNIIQPLHDPVRLVQSYLNSMDIMCRKINQVAICRT
;
A
#
# COMPACT_ATOMS: atom_id res chain seq x y z
N MET A 1 -9.25 -16.35 34.89
CA MET A 1 -9.91 -16.54 33.58
C MET A 1 -8.83 -16.80 32.57
N SER A 2 -8.91 -17.96 31.92
CA SER A 2 -8.17 -18.32 30.71
C SER A 2 -7.95 -17.15 29.76
N LYS A 3 -6.82 -17.18 29.06
CA LYS A 3 -6.61 -16.29 27.90
C LYS A 3 -7.37 -16.91 26.73
N GLY A 4 -8.34 -16.16 26.18
CA GLY A 4 -8.94 -16.50 24.89
C GLY A 4 -7.94 -16.27 23.76
N LYS A 5 -8.37 -16.50 22.52
CA LYS A 5 -7.57 -16.11 21.35
C LYS A 5 -7.38 -14.60 21.32
N MET A 6 -6.21 -14.17 20.86
CA MET A 6 -5.80 -12.77 20.84
C MET A 6 -5.03 -12.47 19.58
N ALA A 7 -5.42 -11.38 18.88
CA ALA A 7 -4.58 -10.83 17.84
C ALA A 7 -3.28 -10.24 18.46
N PRO A 8 -2.15 -10.18 17.72
CA PRO A 8 -0.88 -9.65 18.23
C PRO A 8 -0.91 -8.17 18.67
N ASN A 9 -2.00 -7.45 18.39
CA ASN A 9 -2.25 -6.09 18.88
C ASN A 9 -2.58 -6.02 20.39
N GLY A 10 -2.55 -7.15 21.10
CA GLY A 10 -2.74 -7.20 22.55
C GLY A 10 -4.19 -7.05 23.00
N LEU A 11 -5.15 -6.99 22.07
CA LEU A 11 -6.57 -6.94 22.38
C LEU A 11 -7.07 -8.33 22.80
N ARG A 12 -7.73 -8.37 23.96
CA ARG A 12 -8.07 -9.60 24.68
C ARG A 12 -9.36 -10.28 24.24
N LEU A 13 -10.15 -9.61 23.40
CA LEU A 13 -11.48 -10.05 22.99
C LEU A 13 -11.52 -10.10 21.46
N TRP A 14 -10.95 -11.18 20.93
CA TRP A 14 -10.95 -11.49 19.50
C TRP A 14 -11.95 -12.59 19.18
N GLY A 15 -12.62 -12.44 18.04
CA GLY A 15 -13.53 -13.43 17.47
C GLY A 15 -13.42 -13.46 15.94
N MET A 16 -13.39 -14.63 15.31
CA MET A 16 -13.34 -14.73 13.83
C MET A 16 -14.59 -14.13 13.16
N THR A 17 -15.74 -14.30 13.79
CA THR A 17 -17.06 -13.88 13.32
C THR A 17 -17.84 -13.18 14.43
N LEU A 18 -18.99 -12.58 14.10
CA LEU A 18 -19.87 -12.00 15.12
C LEU A 18 -20.48 -13.06 16.05
N TYR A 19 -20.53 -14.33 15.64
CA TYR A 19 -21.05 -15.43 16.45
C TYR A 19 -20.09 -15.87 17.56
N ASP A 20 -18.84 -15.44 17.50
CA ASP A 20 -17.83 -15.78 18.52
C ASP A 20 -17.90 -14.84 19.74
N PHE A 21 -18.87 -13.92 19.77
CA PHE A 21 -19.09 -12.97 20.86
C PHE A 21 -20.37 -13.28 21.62
N TYR A 22 -20.25 -13.35 22.93
CA TYR A 22 -21.34 -13.74 23.83
C TYR A 22 -21.59 -12.66 24.88
N HIS A 23 -22.84 -12.28 25.02
CA HIS A 23 -23.31 -11.45 26.11
C HIS A 23 -23.59 -12.30 27.35
N VAL A 24 -22.84 -12.08 28.41
CA VAL A 24 -22.99 -12.75 29.71
C VAL A 24 -23.75 -11.83 30.67
N CYS A 25 -24.97 -12.22 31.04
CA CYS A 25 -25.72 -11.58 32.11
C CYS A 25 -25.14 -12.00 33.47
N ARG A 26 -24.29 -11.15 34.07
CA ARG A 26 -23.69 -11.44 35.38
C ARG A 26 -24.71 -11.55 36.51
N LEU A 27 -25.80 -10.79 36.38
CA LEU A 27 -26.94 -10.79 37.29
C LEU A 27 -28.22 -10.92 36.45
N PRO A 28 -28.91 -12.07 36.45
CA PRO A 28 -30.07 -12.31 35.59
C PRO A 28 -31.19 -11.27 35.73
N LYS A 29 -31.32 -10.65 36.90
CA LYS A 29 -32.36 -9.64 37.21
C LYS A 29 -31.91 -8.20 36.96
N THR A 30 -30.69 -7.97 36.47
CA THR A 30 -30.13 -6.63 36.27
C THR A 30 -29.65 -6.50 34.83
N PRO A 31 -30.50 -6.02 33.90
CA PRO A 31 -30.18 -5.96 32.47
C PRO A 31 -28.90 -5.18 32.13
N CYS A 32 -28.51 -4.21 32.96
CA CYS A 32 -27.27 -3.44 32.78
C CYS A 32 -26.00 -4.17 33.25
N ALA A 33 -26.12 -5.33 33.91
CA ALA A 33 -24.99 -6.13 34.36
C ALA A 33 -24.47 -7.08 33.26
N LEU A 34 -24.47 -6.63 32.01
CA LEU A 34 -23.99 -7.36 30.85
C LEU A 34 -22.46 -7.30 30.80
N THR A 35 -21.83 -8.40 30.36
CA THR A 35 -20.40 -8.40 30.01
C THR A 35 -20.24 -9.15 28.72
N LEU A 36 -19.54 -8.55 27.77
CA LEU A 36 -19.23 -9.18 26.50
C LEU A 36 -17.94 -10.00 26.63
N SER A 37 -17.96 -11.25 26.20
CA SER A 37 -16.82 -12.16 26.17
C SER A 37 -16.77 -12.90 24.85
N THR A 38 -15.68 -13.61 24.57
CA THR A 38 -15.51 -14.40 23.36
C THR A 38 -15.66 -15.89 23.63
N GLY A 39 -16.08 -16.66 22.62
CA GLY A 39 -16.26 -18.11 22.69
C GLY A 39 -14.98 -18.80 23.14
N SER A 40 -13.84 -18.51 22.50
CA SER A 40 -12.54 -19.08 22.89
C SER A 40 -12.16 -18.79 24.35
N LYS A 41 -12.47 -17.60 24.86
CA LYS A 41 -12.22 -17.25 26.26
C LYS A 41 -13.16 -17.99 27.22
N LEU A 42 -14.46 -18.04 26.91
CA LEU A 42 -15.44 -18.75 27.73
C LEU A 42 -15.15 -20.26 27.74
N ALA A 43 -14.96 -20.87 26.58
CA ALA A 43 -14.61 -22.28 26.45
C ALA A 43 -13.29 -22.62 27.15
N GLY A 44 -12.28 -21.75 27.05
CA GLY A 44 -11.04 -21.90 27.82
C GLY A 44 -11.30 -21.93 29.33
N HIS A 45 -12.22 -21.09 29.83
CA HIS A 45 -12.56 -21.05 31.25
C HIS A 45 -13.39 -22.27 31.69
N MET A 46 -14.35 -22.72 30.87
CA MET A 46 -15.13 -23.93 31.14
C MET A 46 -14.25 -25.18 31.24
N ARG A 47 -13.23 -25.28 30.37
CA ARG A 47 -12.19 -26.33 30.46
C ARG A 47 -11.36 -26.24 31.74
N GLU A 48 -11.05 -25.04 32.24
CA GLU A 48 -10.30 -24.86 33.50
C GLU A 48 -11.09 -25.35 34.72
N ILE A 49 -12.41 -25.16 34.74
CA ILE A 49 -13.27 -25.54 35.88
C ILE A 49 -13.87 -26.95 35.75
N GLY A 50 -13.75 -27.59 34.57
CA GLY A 50 -14.25 -28.94 34.31
C GLY A 50 -15.74 -29.02 33.96
N GLU A 51 -16.38 -27.90 33.63
CA GLU A 51 -17.80 -27.85 33.23
C GLU A 51 -17.93 -28.00 31.70
N LEU A 52 -17.76 -29.22 31.19
CA LEU A 52 -17.78 -29.51 29.74
C LEU A 52 -19.08 -30.12 29.23
N ASP A 53 -19.96 -30.55 30.14
CA ASP A 53 -21.22 -31.23 29.79
C ASP A 53 -22.30 -30.25 29.30
N TRP A 54 -22.05 -28.94 29.41
CA TRP A 54 -22.99 -27.87 29.05
C TRP A 54 -22.43 -27.06 27.88
N ALA A 55 -23.30 -26.63 26.97
CA ALA A 55 -22.92 -25.83 25.80
C ALA A 55 -21.82 -26.50 24.95
N THR A 56 -21.96 -27.81 24.72
CA THR A 56 -21.00 -28.63 23.97
C THR A 56 -20.75 -28.06 22.57
N ASP A 57 -21.82 -27.63 21.90
CA ASP A 57 -21.77 -27.09 20.55
C ASP A 57 -20.98 -25.78 20.51
N GLU A 58 -21.15 -24.89 21.50
CA GLU A 58 -20.39 -23.65 21.62
C GLU A 58 -18.92 -23.88 21.99
N ILE A 59 -18.62 -24.88 22.84
CA ILE A 59 -17.24 -25.27 23.16
C ILE A 59 -16.54 -25.86 21.93
N ASP A 60 -17.24 -26.67 21.15
CA ASP A 60 -16.73 -27.25 19.90
C ASP A 60 -16.53 -26.17 18.84
N GLN A 61 -17.49 -25.26 18.66
CA GLN A 61 -17.35 -24.10 17.78
C GLN A 61 -16.13 -23.26 18.17
N ALA A 62 -15.96 -22.95 19.45
CA ALA A 62 -14.80 -22.19 19.94
C ALA A 62 -13.47 -22.93 19.75
N SER A 63 -13.49 -24.27 19.69
CA SER A 63 -12.31 -25.09 19.38
C SER A 63 -11.95 -25.05 17.90
N GLN A 64 -12.96 -24.93 17.03
CA GLN A 64 -12.80 -24.84 15.56
C GLN A 64 -12.55 -23.41 15.06
N GLU A 65 -12.72 -22.40 15.92
CA GLU A 65 -12.37 -21.02 15.62
C GLU A 65 -10.93 -20.96 15.09
N PRO A 66 -10.64 -20.35 13.93
CA PRO A 66 -9.27 -20.23 13.44
C PRO A 66 -8.44 -19.31 14.35
N ASP A 67 -7.13 -19.31 14.21
CA ASP A 67 -6.28 -18.29 14.87
C ASP A 67 -6.33 -16.97 14.08
N PRO A 68 -6.07 -15.81 14.73
CA PRO A 68 -5.96 -14.54 14.04
C PRO A 68 -4.81 -14.60 13.03
N VAL A 69 -5.13 -14.29 11.77
CA VAL A 69 -4.16 -14.26 10.66
C VAL A 69 -4.01 -12.82 10.19
N GLN A 70 -2.78 -12.41 9.92
CA GLN A 70 -2.52 -11.12 9.30
C GLN A 70 -3.07 -11.13 7.87
N VAL A 71 -3.93 -10.18 7.56
CA VAL A 71 -4.47 -9.99 6.21
C VAL A 71 -3.57 -8.99 5.50
N HIS A 72 -2.95 -9.41 4.40
CA HIS A 72 -2.18 -8.46 3.59
C HIS A 72 -3.14 -7.57 2.77
N PRO A 73 -2.87 -6.25 2.69
CA PRO A 73 -3.61 -5.37 1.79
C PRO A 73 -3.62 -5.88 0.36
N TYR A 74 -4.66 -5.51 -0.39
CA TYR A 74 -4.69 -5.78 -1.82
C TYR A 74 -3.53 -5.05 -2.54
N ASP A 75 -3.04 -5.61 -3.65
CA ASP A 75 -2.00 -4.97 -4.45
C ASP A 75 -2.53 -3.66 -5.07
N ILE A 76 -2.15 -2.54 -4.46
CA ILE A 76 -2.52 -1.19 -4.90
C ILE A 76 -1.98 -0.93 -6.31
N GLY A 77 -0.83 -1.50 -6.67
CA GLY A 77 -0.26 -1.36 -8.01
C GLY A 77 -1.17 -1.95 -9.09
N GLY A 78 -1.77 -3.12 -8.82
CA GLY A 78 -2.80 -3.72 -9.67
C GLY A 78 -4.03 -2.82 -9.83
N LEU A 79 -4.59 -2.33 -8.71
CA LEU A 79 -5.76 -1.44 -8.74
C LEU A 79 -5.51 -0.15 -9.53
N ILE A 80 -4.31 0.43 -9.41
CA ILE A 80 -3.90 1.60 -10.17
C ILE A 80 -3.93 1.30 -11.67
N LYS A 81 -3.32 0.19 -12.10
CA LYS A 81 -3.27 -0.21 -13.52
C LYS A 81 -4.67 -0.44 -14.09
N ASP A 82 -5.55 -1.12 -13.35
CA ASP A 82 -6.93 -1.35 -13.75
C ASP A 82 -7.68 -0.02 -13.92
N ARG A 83 -7.51 0.91 -12.96
CA ARG A 83 -8.11 2.23 -13.01
C ARG A 83 -7.63 3.05 -14.21
N GLU A 84 -6.33 3.01 -14.49
CA GLU A 84 -5.74 3.69 -15.65
C GLU A 84 -6.27 3.14 -16.97
N SER A 85 -6.49 1.82 -17.06
CA SER A 85 -7.12 1.18 -18.21
C SER A 85 -8.55 1.70 -18.42
N LEU A 86 -9.34 1.83 -17.35
CA LEU A 86 -10.70 2.39 -17.41
C LEU A 86 -10.71 3.86 -17.85
N ILE A 87 -9.78 4.67 -17.34
CA ILE A 87 -9.62 6.07 -17.72
C ILE A 87 -9.26 6.20 -19.22
N ARG A 88 -8.29 5.41 -19.70
CA ARG A 88 -7.91 5.38 -21.13
C ARG A 88 -9.06 5.00 -22.05
N LYS A 89 -9.91 4.07 -21.62
CA LYS A 89 -11.13 3.68 -22.35
C LYS A 89 -12.22 4.76 -22.31
N GLY A 90 -12.00 5.90 -21.65
CA GLY A 90 -12.97 6.97 -21.51
C GLY A 90 -14.19 6.60 -20.65
N THR A 91 -14.11 5.51 -19.88
CA THR A 91 -15.23 5.03 -19.06
C THR A 91 -15.42 5.85 -17.78
N CYS A 92 -14.39 6.60 -17.36
CA CYS A 92 -14.41 7.41 -16.15
C CYS A 92 -13.33 8.50 -16.21
N GLY A 93 -13.52 9.57 -15.42
CA GLY A 93 -12.57 10.67 -15.27
C GLY A 93 -12.86 11.81 -16.25
N LYS A 94 -12.73 13.04 -15.75
CA LYS A 94 -12.80 14.24 -16.59
C LYS A 94 -11.37 14.77 -16.74
N PRO A 95 -10.81 14.82 -17.97
CA PRO A 95 -9.53 15.49 -18.22
C PRO A 95 -9.58 16.95 -17.74
N VAL A 96 -8.47 17.49 -17.24
CA VAL A 96 -8.34 18.94 -17.08
C VAL A 96 -8.29 19.58 -18.46
N GLU A 97 -9.10 20.62 -18.68
CA GLU A 97 -9.08 21.38 -19.93
C GLU A 97 -7.71 22.03 -20.13
N ARG A 98 -7.11 21.77 -21.29
CA ARG A 98 -5.86 22.39 -21.71
C ARG A 98 -6.21 23.55 -22.65
N PRO A 99 -5.88 24.82 -22.30
CA PRO A 99 -6.21 25.98 -23.13
C PRO A 99 -5.74 25.87 -24.58
N ASP A 100 -4.70 25.06 -24.84
CA ASP A 100 -4.01 24.98 -26.12
C ASP A 100 -4.21 23.62 -26.84
N ALA A 101 -5.19 22.79 -26.44
CA ALA A 101 -5.36 21.45 -27.02
C ALA A 101 -6.11 21.39 -28.36
N GLU A 102 -6.36 22.52 -29.02
CA GLU A 102 -6.82 22.55 -30.41
C GLU A 102 -5.62 22.35 -31.37
N GLU A 103 -5.02 21.16 -31.34
CA GLU A 103 -4.47 20.43 -32.49
C GLU A 103 -3.86 19.09 -32.05
N PRO A 104 -3.94 18.02 -32.87
CA PRO A 104 -3.32 16.74 -32.55
C PRO A 104 -1.79 16.91 -32.59
N ILE A 105 -1.18 17.03 -31.41
CA ILE A 105 0.27 17.17 -31.23
C ILE A 105 0.97 16.00 -31.92
N ARG A 106 1.56 16.28 -33.09
CA ARG A 106 2.68 15.52 -33.63
C ARG A 106 3.80 15.59 -32.60
N GLN A 107 4.17 14.42 -32.10
CA GLN A 107 5.39 14.08 -31.35
C GLN A 107 6.30 15.29 -31.06
N ALA A 108 6.23 15.79 -29.83
CA ALA A 108 7.24 16.69 -29.30
C ALA A 108 8.59 15.97 -29.37
N VAL A 109 9.43 16.43 -30.30
CA VAL A 109 10.83 16.03 -30.42
C VAL A 109 11.52 16.46 -29.13
N ALA A 110 12.08 15.48 -28.41
CA ALA A 110 12.90 15.71 -27.23
C ALA A 110 14.09 16.58 -27.63
N SER A 111 14.07 17.86 -27.25
CA SER A 111 15.31 18.65 -27.19
C SER A 111 16.00 18.29 -25.88
N GLU A 112 17.14 17.61 -26.00
CA GLU A 112 18.00 17.17 -24.91
C GLU A 112 18.77 18.36 -24.27
N ASP A 113 18.07 19.39 -23.81
CA ASP A 113 18.72 20.49 -23.13
C ASP A 113 18.84 20.17 -21.63
N ALA A 114 19.94 19.50 -21.28
CA ALA A 114 20.26 18.96 -19.95
C ALA A 114 20.49 20.01 -18.84
N SER A 115 20.15 21.28 -19.09
CA SER A 115 20.34 22.40 -18.15
C SER A 115 19.07 22.84 -17.42
N ARG A 116 17.91 22.24 -17.72
CA ARG A 116 16.66 22.56 -17.01
C ARG A 116 16.73 22.03 -15.58
N SER A 117 16.43 22.91 -14.63
CA SER A 117 16.12 22.56 -13.24
C SER A 117 15.17 21.36 -13.18
N PRO A 118 15.29 20.47 -12.17
CA PRO A 118 14.52 19.23 -12.11
C PRO A 118 13.04 19.54 -12.32
N ILE A 119 12.52 19.07 -13.46
CA ILE A 119 11.15 19.27 -13.89
C ILE A 119 10.23 18.74 -12.78
N SER A 120 9.29 19.56 -12.30
CA SER A 120 8.38 19.11 -11.25
C SER A 120 7.51 17.98 -11.78
N LEU A 121 7.43 16.87 -11.05
CA LEU A 121 6.61 15.70 -11.45
C LEU A 121 5.13 16.07 -11.66
N PHE A 122 4.67 17.15 -11.03
CA PHE A 122 3.28 17.63 -11.05
C PHE A 122 3.03 18.67 -12.15
N GLU A 123 4.01 18.96 -13.01
CA GLU A 123 3.81 19.83 -14.18
C GLU A 123 2.87 19.19 -15.19
N MET A 124 1.85 19.93 -15.63
CA MET A 124 0.81 19.46 -16.54
C MET A 124 1.36 18.91 -17.87
N SER A 125 2.50 19.42 -18.34
CA SER A 125 3.19 18.97 -19.55
C SER A 125 3.74 17.54 -19.44
N ASN A 126 3.97 17.03 -18.23
CA ASN A 126 4.49 15.68 -18.01
C ASN A 126 3.40 14.61 -18.06
N TYR A 127 2.13 15.00 -18.01
CA TYR A 127 1.03 14.04 -18.03
C TYR A 127 0.62 13.70 -19.47
N PRO A 128 0.51 12.41 -19.80
CA PRO A 128 -0.08 11.99 -21.06
C PRO A 128 -1.59 12.24 -21.04
N TYR A 129 -2.20 12.50 -22.19
CA TYR A 129 -3.66 12.54 -22.29
C TYR A 129 -4.25 11.16 -21.91
N PRO A 130 -5.36 11.07 -21.15
CA PRO A 130 -6.25 12.14 -20.68
C PRO A 130 -5.85 12.84 -19.36
N TRP A 131 -4.68 12.55 -18.80
CA TRP A 131 -4.23 13.15 -17.54
C TRP A 131 -3.65 14.56 -17.71
N PRO A 132 -3.57 15.37 -16.64
CA PRO A 132 -4.14 15.11 -15.32
C PRO A 132 -5.68 15.16 -15.36
N LEU A 133 -6.32 14.42 -14.45
CA LEU A 133 -7.77 14.45 -14.30
C LEU A 133 -8.18 15.54 -13.31
N VAL A 134 -9.35 16.15 -13.54
CA VAL A 134 -10.00 17.05 -12.60
C VAL A 134 -10.15 16.32 -11.26
N PRO A 135 -9.73 16.93 -10.12
CA PRO A 135 -9.90 16.33 -8.81
C PRO A 135 -11.34 15.90 -8.55
N PHE A 136 -11.51 14.73 -7.94
CA PHE A 136 -12.80 14.12 -7.61
C PHE A 136 -13.69 13.78 -8.81
N SER A 137 -13.16 13.83 -10.05
CA SER A 137 -13.90 13.38 -11.25
C SER A 137 -13.99 11.85 -11.36
N THR A 138 -13.20 11.14 -10.56
CA THR A 138 -13.14 9.68 -10.45
C THR A 138 -13.00 9.30 -8.98
N PRO A 139 -13.72 8.27 -8.51
CA PRO A 139 -13.36 7.63 -7.24
C PRO A 139 -11.87 7.24 -7.22
N ALA A 140 -11.12 7.80 -6.28
CA ALA A 140 -9.71 7.50 -6.09
C ALA A 140 -9.54 6.21 -5.27
N ILE A 141 -8.42 5.51 -5.48
CA ILE A 141 -8.12 4.25 -4.78
C ILE A 141 -7.76 4.57 -3.34
N THR A 142 -8.43 3.94 -2.37
CA THR A 142 -8.10 4.12 -0.95
C THR A 142 -6.76 3.49 -0.64
N LEU A 143 -5.84 4.23 -0.02
CA LEU A 143 -4.57 3.65 0.41
C LEU A 143 -4.80 2.66 1.57
N GLN A 144 -4.49 1.39 1.33
CA GLN A 144 -4.65 0.32 2.33
C GLN A 144 -3.37 0.01 3.10
N LYS A 145 -2.20 0.40 2.57
CA LYS A 145 -0.88 0.14 3.16
C LYS A 145 -0.28 1.44 3.68
N ARG A 146 0.20 1.43 4.93
CA ARG A 146 0.87 2.59 5.51
C ARG A 146 2.13 2.95 4.70
N ILE A 147 2.30 4.23 4.41
CA ILE A 147 3.56 4.76 3.87
C ILE A 147 4.57 4.87 5.02
N PRO A 148 5.78 4.28 4.88
CA PRO A 148 6.87 4.45 5.85
C PRO A 148 7.14 5.93 6.15
N PHE A 149 7.54 6.25 7.39
CA PHE A 149 7.76 7.65 7.81
C PHE A 149 8.82 8.35 6.96
N HIS A 150 9.87 7.62 6.57
CA HIS A 150 10.95 8.17 5.74
C HIS A 150 10.52 8.49 4.30
N LEU A 151 9.37 7.94 3.86
CA LEU A 151 8.78 8.17 2.55
C LEU A 151 7.60 9.13 2.59
N LEU A 152 7.33 9.75 3.74
CA LEU A 152 6.35 10.83 3.79
C LEU A 152 6.85 12.04 2.99
N PRO A 153 5.97 12.73 2.24
CA PRO A 153 6.36 13.89 1.46
C PRO A 153 6.95 15.00 2.33
N GLN A 154 8.14 15.49 1.98
CA GLN A 154 8.80 16.58 2.69
C GLN A 154 8.05 17.92 2.52
N LYS A 155 7.46 18.12 1.34
CA LYS A 155 6.60 19.26 1.00
C LYS A 155 5.21 18.74 0.61
N LEU A 156 4.18 19.36 1.17
CA LEU A 156 2.79 19.10 0.82
C LEU A 156 2.15 20.36 0.25
N VAL A 157 1.65 20.29 -0.98
CA VAL A 157 0.91 21.37 -1.65
C VAL A 157 -0.58 21.06 -1.54
N VAL A 158 -1.34 21.90 -0.82
CA VAL A 158 -2.77 21.70 -0.60
C VAL A 158 -3.55 22.65 -1.50
N HIS A 159 -4.44 22.07 -2.30
CA HIS A 159 -5.37 22.74 -3.20
C HIS A 159 -6.75 22.79 -2.54
N ASP A 160 -7.21 24.01 -2.21
CA ASP A 160 -8.41 24.25 -1.42
C ASP A 160 -9.28 25.39 -1.98
N PRO A 161 -9.99 25.17 -3.11
CA PRO A 161 -10.80 26.22 -3.76
C PRO A 161 -11.89 26.84 -2.87
N TRP A 162 -12.27 26.19 -1.76
CA TRP A 162 -13.28 26.67 -0.83
C TRP A 162 -12.70 27.27 0.46
N ASN A 163 -11.38 27.34 0.59
CA ASN A 163 -10.70 27.88 1.77
C ASN A 163 -11.10 27.13 3.07
N LEU A 164 -11.40 25.84 2.98
CA LEU A 164 -11.76 24.95 4.09
C LEU A 164 -10.70 24.94 5.20
N LEU A 165 -9.44 25.18 4.86
CA LEU A 165 -8.34 25.34 5.81
C LEU A 165 -8.46 26.59 6.68
N PHE A 166 -9.32 27.57 6.37
CA PHE A 166 -9.45 28.83 7.12
C PHE A 166 -10.89 29.14 7.56
N VAL A 167 -11.89 28.55 6.91
CA VAL A 167 -13.31 28.80 7.21
C VAL A 167 -13.76 28.09 8.50
N ASP A 168 -14.58 28.75 9.29
CA ASP A 168 -15.24 28.18 10.48
C ASP A 168 -16.41 27.26 10.03
N GLN A 169 -16.64 26.16 10.74
CA GLN A 169 -17.73 25.22 10.44
C GLN A 169 -19.11 25.91 10.36
N ARG A 170 -19.32 26.97 11.15
CA ARG A 170 -20.59 27.73 11.12
C ARG A 170 -20.86 28.35 9.75
N THR A 171 -19.80 28.60 8.97
CA THR A 171 -19.90 29.20 7.64
C THR A 171 -19.96 28.15 6.53
N THR A 172 -19.43 26.94 6.74
CA THR A 172 -19.43 25.88 5.70
C THR A 172 -20.83 25.34 5.42
N GLY A 173 -21.73 25.29 6.42
CA GLY A 173 -23.12 24.86 6.23
C GLY A 173 -23.93 25.74 5.27
N LYS A 174 -23.47 26.97 4.99
CA LYS A 174 -24.10 27.90 4.03
C LYS A 174 -23.52 27.82 2.62
N LEU A 175 -22.44 27.08 2.42
CA LEU A 175 -21.81 26.94 1.11
C LEU A 175 -22.58 25.93 0.26
N ASN A 176 -22.87 26.31 -0.98
CA ASN A 176 -23.53 25.42 -1.94
C ASN A 176 -22.61 24.22 -2.23
N LYS A 177 -23.08 23.02 -1.90
CA LYS A 177 -22.38 21.74 -2.06
C LYS A 177 -22.43 21.19 -3.49
N ASP A 178 -23.20 21.78 -4.40
CA ASP A 178 -23.39 21.22 -5.74
C ASP A 178 -22.42 21.79 -6.78
N LYS A 179 -21.31 22.35 -6.34
CA LYS A 179 -20.34 23.03 -7.21
C LYS A 179 -19.21 22.09 -7.61
N GLU A 180 -19.00 21.96 -8.92
CA GLU A 180 -17.83 21.27 -9.48
C GLU A 180 -16.52 21.87 -8.96
N TRP A 181 -15.47 21.05 -8.85
CA TRP A 181 -14.19 21.47 -8.30
C TRP A 181 -13.53 22.63 -9.07
N THR A 182 -13.68 22.64 -10.39
CA THR A 182 -13.20 23.69 -11.31
C THR A 182 -14.01 24.99 -11.26
N SER A 183 -15.15 25.03 -10.56
CA SER A 183 -16.04 26.21 -10.53
C SER A 183 -15.48 27.39 -9.72
N LYS A 184 -14.41 27.17 -8.96
CA LYS A 184 -13.74 28.20 -8.17
C LYS A 184 -12.26 28.23 -8.51
N LYS A 185 -11.67 29.42 -8.37
CA LYS A 185 -10.22 29.58 -8.43
C LYS A 185 -9.58 28.79 -7.29
N ASP A 186 -8.58 28.00 -7.64
CA ASP A 186 -7.84 27.20 -6.69
C ASP A 186 -7.00 28.08 -5.74
N ILE A 187 -7.01 27.72 -4.46
CA ILE A 187 -6.25 28.38 -3.39
C ILE A 187 -5.20 27.39 -2.92
N ILE A 188 -3.94 27.72 -3.18
CA ILE A 188 -2.82 26.83 -2.91
C ILE A 188 -2.15 27.23 -1.59
N GLN A 189 -1.93 26.23 -0.73
CA GLN A 189 -1.15 26.36 0.50
C GLN A 189 -0.01 25.36 0.47
N THR A 190 1.15 25.72 1.02
CA THR A 190 2.31 24.82 1.06
C THR A 190 2.74 24.56 2.50
N TYR A 191 2.93 23.29 2.83
CA TYR A 191 3.35 22.82 4.14
C TYR A 191 4.65 22.04 4.03
N ARG A 192 5.42 22.02 5.12
CA ARG A 192 6.61 21.20 5.28
C ARG A 192 6.36 20.12 6.33
N LEU A 193 6.85 18.91 6.04
CA LEU A 193 6.81 17.80 6.97
C LEU A 193 7.59 18.14 8.22
N GLN A 194 7.00 17.78 9.36
CA GLN A 194 7.65 17.89 10.65
C GLN A 194 7.25 16.70 11.49
N LEU A 195 8.27 15.95 11.88
CA LEU A 195 8.14 14.73 12.66
C LEU A 195 8.38 15.04 14.15
N SER A 196 7.60 14.37 14.99
CA SER A 196 7.82 14.32 16.43
C SER A 196 9.13 13.59 16.75
N PRO A 197 9.65 13.67 17.98
CA PRO A 197 10.80 12.85 18.39
C PRO A 197 10.58 11.35 18.12
N ALA A 198 9.39 10.83 18.42
CA ALA A 198 9.02 9.45 18.13
C ALA A 198 8.99 9.17 16.62
N GLY A 199 8.47 10.09 15.81
CA GLY A 199 8.47 9.95 14.35
C GLY A 199 9.89 9.90 13.77
N LYS A 200 10.82 10.70 14.30
CA LYS A 200 12.24 10.66 13.89
C LYS A 200 12.91 9.34 14.27
N GLU A 201 12.68 8.85 15.48
CA GLU A 201 13.17 7.52 15.92
C GLU A 201 12.63 6.41 15.00
N MET A 202 11.36 6.49 14.62
CA MET A 202 10.75 5.54 13.69
C MET A 202 11.37 5.61 12.29
N VAL A 203 11.70 6.80 11.78
CA VAL A 203 12.46 6.96 10.52
C VAL A 203 13.80 6.24 10.61
N GLU A 204 14.57 6.48 11.67
CA GLU A 204 15.88 5.84 11.85
C GLU A 204 15.76 4.31 11.91
N LYS A 205 14.76 3.80 12.67
CA LYS A 205 14.49 2.37 12.77
C LYS A 205 14.09 1.75 11.44
N GLU A 206 13.22 2.41 10.68
CA GLU A 206 12.77 1.95 9.35
C GLU A 206 13.94 1.93 8.35
N LEU A 207 14.76 2.98 8.32
CA LEU A 207 15.94 3.05 7.44
C LEU A 207 16.96 1.96 7.79
N LYS A 208 17.20 1.71 9.08
CA LYS A 208 18.11 0.64 9.53
C LYS A 208 17.58 -0.75 9.18
N SER A 209 16.31 -1.01 9.48
CA SER A 209 15.65 -2.27 9.12
C SER A 209 15.67 -2.50 7.60
N ARG A 210 15.52 -1.43 6.81
CA ARG A 210 15.60 -1.50 5.35
C ARG A 210 17.02 -1.82 4.89
N ALA A 211 18.03 -1.15 5.41
CA ALA A 211 19.43 -1.43 5.08
C ALA A 211 19.80 -2.89 5.40
N GLU A 212 19.28 -3.44 6.50
CA GLU A 212 19.45 -4.85 6.86
C GLU A 212 18.74 -5.80 5.88
N LEU A 213 17.52 -5.47 5.45
CA LEU A 213 16.80 -6.24 4.42
C LEU A 213 17.52 -6.18 3.07
N ASP A 214 17.96 -4.99 2.64
CA ASP A 214 18.71 -4.82 1.40
C ASP A 214 20.04 -5.59 1.45
N ALA A 215 20.70 -5.64 2.61
CA ALA A 215 21.89 -6.47 2.82
C ALA A 215 21.59 -7.98 2.73
N LYS A 216 20.46 -8.44 3.29
CA LYS A 216 20.01 -9.84 3.16
C LYS A 216 19.61 -10.20 1.74
N CYS A 217 18.91 -9.29 1.03
CA CYS A 217 18.46 -9.51 -0.34
C CYS A 217 19.59 -9.50 -1.37
N LYS A 218 20.79 -9.03 -1.02
CA LYS A 218 22.00 -9.23 -1.83
C LYS A 218 22.44 -10.69 -1.89
N ASP A 219 21.91 -11.56 -1.01
CA ASP A 219 22.09 -13.00 -1.15
C ASP A 219 21.26 -13.50 -2.35
N ILE A 220 21.98 -13.87 -3.40
CA ILE A 220 21.45 -14.17 -4.74
C ILE A 220 20.53 -15.40 -4.76
N ASP A 221 20.67 -16.29 -3.77
CA ASP A 221 20.09 -17.63 -3.76
C ASP A 221 18.57 -17.69 -3.47
N GLN A 222 17.86 -16.56 -3.40
CA GLN A 222 16.39 -16.52 -3.21
C GLN A 222 15.58 -16.12 -4.46
N ARG A 223 16.23 -15.98 -5.63
CA ARG A 223 15.60 -15.48 -6.85
C ARG A 223 15.53 -16.55 -7.92
N GLU A 224 14.57 -17.44 -7.79
CA GLU A 224 14.43 -18.58 -8.69
C GLU A 224 13.29 -18.32 -9.68
N GLY A 225 13.64 -18.01 -10.93
CA GLY A 225 12.75 -18.19 -12.08
C GLY A 225 13.10 -19.49 -12.79
N TYR A 226 12.14 -20.40 -12.91
CA TYR A 226 12.29 -21.63 -13.70
C TYR A 226 11.74 -21.42 -15.10
N LEU A 227 12.58 -21.61 -16.11
CA LEU A 227 12.13 -21.84 -17.47
C LEU A 227 12.31 -23.33 -17.76
N PRO A 228 11.23 -24.13 -17.78
CA PRO A 228 11.33 -25.47 -18.31
C PRO A 228 11.59 -25.37 -19.82
N ASP A 229 12.61 -26.08 -20.30
CA ASP A 229 12.76 -26.37 -21.73
C ASP A 229 11.72 -27.45 -22.07
N PRO A 230 10.65 -27.14 -22.82
CA PRO A 230 9.56 -28.09 -23.06
C PRO A 230 9.96 -29.21 -24.04
N GLU A 231 11.11 -29.13 -24.70
CA GLU A 231 11.42 -30.01 -25.84
C GLU A 231 12.59 -30.98 -25.64
N CYS A 232 13.31 -30.95 -24.51
CA CYS A 232 14.54 -31.76 -24.39
C CYS A 232 14.73 -32.47 -23.04
N ASN A 233 14.53 -33.79 -23.02
CA ASN A 233 14.89 -34.68 -21.89
C ASN A 233 16.39 -34.72 -21.56
N THR A 234 17.24 -34.01 -22.31
CA THR A 234 18.70 -33.98 -22.15
C THR A 234 19.27 -32.59 -21.87
N SER A 235 18.45 -31.55 -21.82
CA SER A 235 18.91 -30.18 -21.52
C SER A 235 19.08 -29.96 -20.00
N PRO A 236 20.09 -29.18 -19.57
CA PRO A 236 20.23 -28.77 -18.17
C PRO A 236 19.03 -27.93 -17.73
N ALA A 237 18.66 -28.03 -16.45
CA ALA A 237 17.69 -27.12 -15.86
C ALA A 237 18.32 -25.72 -15.78
N ILE A 238 17.69 -24.73 -16.41
CA ILE A 238 18.16 -23.34 -16.39
C ILE A 238 17.46 -22.60 -15.26
N MET A 239 18.25 -22.01 -14.39
CA MET A 239 17.78 -21.16 -13.30
C MET A 239 18.19 -19.72 -13.60
N VAL A 240 17.18 -18.87 -13.78
CA VAL A 240 17.38 -17.45 -14.14
C VAL A 240 17.26 -16.60 -12.88
N PHE A 241 18.28 -15.78 -12.65
CA PHE A 241 18.37 -14.88 -11.50
C PHE A 241 18.20 -13.43 -11.99
N PRO A 242 17.00 -12.84 -11.86
CA PRO A 242 16.79 -11.47 -12.28
C PRO A 242 17.70 -10.48 -11.53
N PRO A 243 18.03 -9.34 -12.18
CA PRO A 243 18.82 -8.26 -11.59
C PRO A 243 18.21 -7.78 -10.27
N LEU A 244 19.06 -7.26 -9.37
CA LEU A 244 18.64 -6.59 -8.14
C LEU A 244 17.60 -5.51 -8.47
N ARG A 245 16.45 -5.57 -7.77
CA ARG A 245 15.49 -4.48 -7.80
C ARG A 245 16.19 -3.18 -7.36
N PRO A 246 16.00 -2.06 -8.08
CA PRO A 246 16.52 -0.78 -7.61
C PRO A 246 15.97 -0.52 -6.20
N PRO A 247 16.77 0.12 -5.33
CA PRO A 247 16.26 0.51 -4.03
C PRO A 247 15.03 1.43 -4.24
N PRO A 248 13.98 1.28 -3.43
CA PRO A 248 12.90 2.27 -3.39
C PRO A 248 13.45 3.70 -3.21
N PRO A 249 12.67 4.74 -3.51
CA PRO A 249 13.11 6.11 -3.24
C PRO A 249 13.57 6.27 -1.78
N GLU A 250 14.57 7.12 -1.54
CA GLU A 250 15.02 7.43 -0.18
C GLU A 250 14.09 8.43 0.51
N SER A 251 13.46 9.30 -0.27
CA SER A 251 12.50 10.29 0.21
C SER A 251 11.52 10.68 -0.88
N VAL A 252 10.42 11.29 -0.47
CA VAL A 252 9.42 11.89 -1.38
C VAL A 252 9.51 13.40 -1.23
N PRO A 253 9.99 14.14 -2.24
CA PRO A 253 10.21 15.58 -2.08
C PRO A 253 8.89 16.35 -1.97
N GLU A 254 7.89 15.97 -2.76
CA GLU A 254 6.66 16.74 -2.93
C GLU A 254 5.45 15.82 -3.15
N ALA A 255 4.31 16.23 -2.63
CA ALA A 255 3.00 15.65 -2.89
C ALA A 255 1.92 16.73 -2.90
N HIS A 256 0.81 16.46 -3.58
CA HIS A 256 -0.32 17.37 -3.68
C HIS A 256 -1.54 16.78 -2.95
N LEU A 257 -2.32 17.61 -2.29
CA LEU A 257 -3.57 17.22 -1.63
C LEU A 257 -4.69 18.11 -2.13
N TYR A 258 -5.77 17.50 -2.60
CA TYR A 258 -6.96 18.22 -3.06
C TYR A 258 -8.05 18.07 -2.02
N LEU A 259 -8.63 19.19 -1.62
CA LEU A 259 -9.80 19.24 -0.74
C LEU A 259 -11.05 19.61 -1.54
N SER A 260 -12.18 19.06 -1.11
CA SER A 260 -13.49 19.40 -1.66
C SER A 260 -14.53 19.48 -0.57
N LEU A 261 -15.35 20.52 -0.60
CA LEU A 261 -16.46 20.69 0.34
C LEU A 261 -17.49 19.56 0.22
N THR A 262 -17.65 19.00 -0.99
CA THR A 262 -18.65 17.98 -1.29
C THR A 262 -18.26 16.60 -0.74
N HIS A 263 -17.00 16.44 -0.35
CA HIS A 263 -16.42 15.21 0.17
C HIS A 263 -16.20 15.25 1.68
N GLN A 264 -16.99 16.02 2.42
CA GLN A 264 -16.98 15.97 3.88
C GLN A 264 -17.53 14.62 4.37
N VAL A 265 -16.74 13.90 5.15
CA VAL A 265 -17.10 12.57 5.70
C VAL A 265 -17.79 12.72 7.05
N GLY A 266 -17.32 13.64 7.89
CA GLY A 266 -17.87 13.79 9.23
C GLY A 266 -17.32 14.99 9.99
N THR A 267 -17.87 15.20 11.17
CA THR A 267 -17.46 16.24 12.12
C THR A 267 -17.26 15.63 13.49
N GLY A 268 -16.11 15.94 14.11
CA GLY A 268 -15.88 15.72 15.52
C GLY A 268 -16.00 17.03 16.30
N ASN A 269 -15.91 16.94 17.63
CA ASN A 269 -15.97 18.11 18.52
C ASN A 269 -14.88 19.17 18.21
N HIS A 270 -13.73 18.71 17.70
CA HIS A 270 -12.51 19.53 17.50
C HIS A 270 -12.01 19.52 16.05
N SER A 271 -12.72 18.84 15.15
CA SER A 271 -12.22 18.59 13.80
C SER A 271 -13.33 18.37 12.77
N VAL A 272 -12.98 18.55 11.50
CA VAL A 272 -13.77 18.09 10.35
C VAL A 272 -12.94 17.06 9.60
N VAL A 273 -13.58 16.01 9.11
CA VAL A 273 -12.92 14.99 8.27
C VAL A 273 -13.45 15.10 6.85
N TYR A 274 -12.54 15.18 5.89
CA TYR A 274 -12.83 15.15 4.47
C TYR A 274 -12.28 13.86 3.85
N ASN A 275 -12.92 13.33 2.84
CA ASN A 275 -12.31 12.37 1.93
C ASN A 275 -11.57 13.18 0.87
N ALA A 276 -10.25 13.22 0.96
CA ALA A 276 -9.38 14.03 0.11
C ALA A 276 -8.67 13.17 -0.92
N GLU A 277 -8.29 13.77 -2.05
CA GLU A 277 -7.42 13.13 -3.02
C GLU A 277 -5.97 13.52 -2.75
N TRP A 278 -5.13 12.53 -2.45
CA TRP A 278 -3.70 12.70 -2.23
C TRP A 278 -2.91 12.19 -3.42
N GLU A 279 -2.21 13.10 -4.08
CA GLU A 279 -1.44 12.84 -5.27
C GLU A 279 0.04 12.66 -4.94
N LEU A 280 0.56 11.50 -5.31
CA LEU A 280 1.90 11.04 -4.98
C LEU A 280 2.67 10.62 -6.24
N PRO A 281 4.01 10.63 -6.23
CA PRO A 281 4.81 9.98 -7.27
C PRO A 281 4.40 8.51 -7.41
N ARG A 282 4.20 8.05 -8.65
CA ARG A 282 3.75 6.67 -8.92
C ARG A 282 4.76 5.64 -8.40
N SER A 283 6.05 5.94 -8.47
CA SER A 283 7.19 5.12 -8.05
C SER A 283 7.20 4.82 -6.56
N LEU A 284 6.38 5.52 -5.77
CA LEU A 284 6.16 5.20 -4.37
C LEU A 284 5.27 3.95 -4.17
N LEU A 285 4.39 3.64 -5.15
CA LEU A 285 3.34 2.63 -5.00
C LEU A 285 3.30 1.59 -6.12
N VAL A 286 3.87 1.90 -7.28
CA VAL A 286 3.98 1.00 -8.41
C VAL A 286 5.46 0.71 -8.63
N ASP A 287 5.83 -0.56 -8.48
CA ASP A 287 7.19 -1.02 -8.73
C ASP A 287 7.58 -0.79 -10.19
N ASP A 288 8.88 -0.53 -10.40
CA ASP A 288 9.49 -0.63 -11.72
C ASP A 288 9.27 -2.04 -12.30
N ILE A 289 9.26 -2.15 -13.62
CA ILE A 289 9.03 -3.42 -14.30
C ILE A 289 10.32 -3.98 -14.90
N LEU A 290 10.48 -5.30 -14.86
CA LEU A 290 11.43 -5.99 -15.71
C LEU A 290 10.73 -6.45 -16.97
N CYS A 291 11.32 -6.14 -18.13
CA CYS A 291 10.80 -6.64 -19.39
C CYS A 291 11.15 -8.13 -19.53
N GLN A 292 10.12 -8.98 -19.52
CA GLN A 292 10.28 -10.41 -19.67
C GLN A 292 10.96 -10.80 -20.99
N LYS A 293 10.61 -10.15 -22.10
CA LYS A 293 11.26 -10.38 -23.41
C LYS A 293 12.76 -10.04 -23.37
N CYS A 294 13.16 -8.94 -22.74
CA CYS A 294 14.58 -8.60 -22.59
C CYS A 294 15.33 -9.62 -21.72
N ILE A 295 14.67 -10.18 -20.69
CA ILE A 295 15.24 -11.28 -19.89
C ILE A 295 15.46 -12.50 -20.77
N GLU A 296 14.44 -12.91 -21.53
CA GLU A 296 14.50 -14.08 -22.41
C GLU A 296 15.59 -13.94 -23.47
N GLU A 297 15.68 -12.82 -24.16
CA GLU A 297 16.75 -12.54 -25.13
C GLU A 297 18.13 -12.64 -24.50
N LYS A 298 18.32 -12.04 -23.32
CA LYS A 298 19.61 -12.10 -22.62
C LYS A 298 19.95 -13.50 -22.14
N VAL A 299 18.95 -14.28 -21.74
CA VAL A 299 19.14 -15.69 -21.40
C VAL A 299 19.57 -16.50 -22.63
N VAL A 300 18.92 -16.30 -23.77
CA VAL A 300 19.28 -16.95 -25.04
C VAL A 300 20.71 -16.56 -25.47
N GLU A 301 21.04 -15.28 -25.43
CA GLU A 301 22.40 -14.80 -25.72
C GLU A 301 23.46 -15.48 -24.84
N GLU A 302 23.22 -15.59 -23.53
CA GLU A 302 24.14 -16.26 -22.60
C GLU A 302 24.23 -17.77 -22.87
N LEU A 303 23.13 -18.43 -23.21
CA LEU A 303 23.13 -19.84 -23.60
C LEU A 303 23.92 -20.08 -24.89
N ASP A 304 23.79 -19.21 -25.88
CA ASP A 304 24.50 -19.33 -27.14
C ASP A 304 26.00 -19.04 -26.98
N LYS A 305 26.38 -18.09 -26.12
CA LYS A 305 27.78 -17.89 -25.69
C LYS A 305 28.35 -19.17 -25.06
N LEU A 306 27.57 -19.87 -24.24
CA LEU A 306 27.99 -21.12 -23.61
C LEU A 306 28.14 -22.27 -24.61
N LYS A 307 27.25 -22.37 -25.60
CA LYS A 307 27.34 -23.37 -26.68
C LYS A 307 28.58 -23.14 -27.55
N THR A 308 28.83 -21.89 -27.92
CA THR A 308 29.94 -21.51 -28.81
C THR A 308 31.32 -21.60 -28.15
N SER A 309 31.41 -21.45 -26.83
CA SER A 309 32.68 -21.54 -26.10
C SER A 309 33.17 -22.97 -25.80
N ASN A 310 32.41 -23.99 -26.21
CA ASN A 310 32.82 -25.39 -26.44
C ASN A 310 33.90 -26.02 -25.50
N SER A 311 33.87 -25.74 -24.20
CA SER A 311 34.94 -26.17 -23.28
C SER A 311 34.36 -26.68 -21.96
N LYS A 312 34.32 -28.01 -21.82
CA LYS A 312 34.50 -28.86 -20.60
C LYS A 312 33.87 -28.47 -19.25
N GLN A 313 33.12 -27.39 -19.12
CA GLN A 313 32.57 -26.84 -17.89
C GLN A 313 31.08 -27.23 -17.70
N TRP A 314 30.71 -28.36 -18.30
CA TRP A 314 29.43 -29.05 -18.11
C TRP A 314 29.46 -29.97 -16.88
N GLU A 315 30.49 -29.87 -16.03
CA GLU A 315 30.57 -30.65 -14.80
C GLU A 315 29.40 -30.34 -13.89
N ALA A 316 28.52 -31.34 -13.78
CA ALA A 316 27.38 -31.38 -12.89
C ALA A 316 27.86 -31.14 -11.46
N LYS A 317 27.65 -29.92 -10.94
CA LYS A 317 27.72 -29.70 -9.49
C LYS A 317 26.49 -30.36 -8.86
N GLU A 318 26.74 -31.42 -8.10
CA GLU A 318 25.75 -32.03 -7.21
C GLU A 318 25.19 -30.97 -6.25
N VAL A 319 23.92 -30.60 -6.42
CA VAL A 319 23.18 -29.86 -5.39
C VAL A 319 22.42 -30.89 -4.57
N SER A 320 23.08 -31.46 -3.57
CA SER A 320 22.45 -32.35 -2.59
C SER A 320 21.65 -31.52 -1.56
N LYS A 321 20.46 -31.04 -1.94
CA LYS A 321 19.46 -30.62 -0.92
C LYS A 321 18.60 -31.83 -0.54
N SER A 322 18.82 -32.30 0.68
CA SER A 322 18.04 -33.34 1.35
C SER A 322 16.63 -32.85 1.63
N VAL A 323 15.68 -33.22 0.78
CA VAL A 323 14.25 -33.21 1.14
C VAL A 323 13.91 -34.62 1.60
N SER A 324 13.87 -34.80 2.90
CA SER A 324 13.46 -36.04 3.57
C SER A 324 11.98 -35.95 3.94
N SER A 325 11.12 -36.58 3.14
CA SER A 325 10.00 -37.39 3.63
C SER A 325 9.18 -37.91 2.44
N LEU A 326 8.79 -39.19 2.51
CA LEU A 326 7.91 -39.94 1.60
C LEU A 326 8.56 -40.62 0.38
N GLY A 327 9.31 -41.70 0.66
CA GLY A 327 8.88 -43.05 0.29
C GLY A 327 8.63 -43.41 -1.18
N CYS A 328 9.28 -42.78 -2.15
CA CYS A 328 9.23 -43.22 -3.54
C CYS A 328 10.64 -43.31 -4.14
N LEU A 329 11.05 -44.51 -4.55
CA LEU A 329 12.28 -44.79 -5.31
C LEU A 329 12.15 -44.20 -6.72
N HIS A 330 12.24 -42.88 -6.83
CA HIS A 330 12.59 -42.24 -8.09
C HIS A 330 14.12 -42.26 -8.17
N THR A 331 14.66 -42.93 -9.19
CA THR A 331 16.01 -42.66 -9.68
C THR A 331 16.08 -41.16 -9.98
N ARG A 332 16.66 -40.39 -9.06
CA ARG A 332 16.89 -38.95 -9.24
C ARG A 332 17.92 -38.80 -10.35
N THR A 333 17.46 -38.68 -11.59
CA THR A 333 18.32 -38.20 -12.67
C THR A 333 18.73 -36.77 -12.30
N LEU A 334 19.99 -36.61 -11.89
CA LEU A 334 20.58 -35.32 -11.56
C LEU A 334 20.68 -34.52 -12.86
N ILE A 335 19.69 -33.68 -13.12
CA ILE A 335 19.75 -32.75 -14.24
C ILE A 335 20.74 -31.64 -13.84
N PRO A 336 21.83 -31.42 -14.61
CA PRO A 336 22.77 -30.34 -14.31
C PRO A 336 22.03 -28.99 -14.27
N LEU A 337 22.24 -28.23 -13.21
CA LEU A 337 21.60 -26.93 -13.01
C LEU A 337 22.55 -25.81 -13.45
N LYS A 338 22.12 -24.97 -14.40
CA LYS A 338 22.89 -23.80 -14.84
C LYS A 338 22.23 -22.52 -14.34
N LYS A 339 23.01 -21.71 -13.60
CA LYS A 339 22.59 -20.38 -13.15
C LYS A 339 22.92 -19.34 -14.23
N ILE A 340 21.95 -18.49 -14.60
CA ILE A 340 22.13 -17.38 -15.56
C ILE A 340 21.70 -16.07 -14.89
N PHE A 341 22.51 -15.02 -15.08
CA PHE A 341 22.34 -13.69 -14.50
C PHE A 341 22.15 -12.64 -15.61
N PRO A 342 20.94 -12.55 -16.20
CA PRO A 342 20.69 -11.63 -17.30
C PRO A 342 20.94 -10.18 -16.88
N GLN A 343 21.76 -9.47 -17.66
CA GLN A 343 22.06 -8.05 -17.45
C GLN A 343 20.95 -7.21 -18.08
N VAL A 344 19.79 -7.18 -17.42
CA VAL A 344 18.64 -6.36 -17.79
C VAL A 344 18.48 -5.24 -16.76
N SER A 345 18.11 -4.04 -17.20
CA SER A 345 17.78 -2.94 -16.29
C SER A 345 16.30 -2.93 -15.96
N TRP A 346 15.96 -2.60 -14.72
CA TRP A 346 14.60 -2.26 -14.34
C TRP A 346 14.15 -0.99 -15.07
N GLN A 347 12.89 -0.98 -15.46
CA GLN A 347 12.32 0.04 -16.34
C GLN A 347 11.28 0.83 -15.56
N ASN A 348 11.55 2.12 -15.34
CA ASN A 348 10.63 3.02 -14.69
C ASN A 348 9.66 3.59 -15.74
N LEU A 349 8.37 3.30 -15.57
CA LEU A 349 7.35 3.69 -16.54
C LEU A 349 7.11 5.21 -16.60
N GLU A 350 7.49 5.97 -15.57
CA GLU A 350 7.33 7.43 -15.53
C GLU A 350 8.41 8.18 -16.31
N ARG A 351 9.67 7.72 -16.22
CA ARG A 351 10.83 8.51 -16.65
C ARG A 351 11.44 8.06 -17.97
N GLY A 352 11.25 6.80 -18.34
CA GLY A 352 11.97 6.21 -19.47
C GLY A 352 13.50 6.31 -19.32
N PRO A 353 14.28 5.96 -20.35
CA PRO A 353 13.84 5.35 -21.61
C PRO A 353 13.33 3.92 -21.40
N HIS A 354 12.36 3.51 -22.23
CA HIS A 354 11.80 2.15 -22.21
C HIS A 354 12.47 1.28 -23.27
N CYS A 355 12.62 -0.02 -23.02
CA CYS A 355 13.07 -0.94 -24.06
C CYS A 355 12.01 -1.08 -25.18
N PRO A 356 12.40 -1.47 -26.41
CA PRO A 356 11.48 -1.62 -27.54
C PRO A 356 10.30 -2.55 -27.25
N HIS A 357 10.52 -3.61 -26.47
CA HIS A 357 9.47 -4.54 -26.06
C HIS A 357 8.39 -3.91 -25.20
N ILE A 358 8.80 -3.08 -24.23
CA ILE A 358 7.84 -2.34 -23.40
C ILE A 358 7.11 -1.37 -24.30
N GLN A 359 7.81 -0.57 -25.10
CA GLN A 359 7.21 0.40 -26.02
C GLN A 359 6.17 -0.25 -26.96
N GLU A 360 6.50 -1.42 -27.51
CA GLU A 360 5.61 -2.19 -28.38
C GLU A 360 4.41 -2.77 -27.61
N SER A 361 4.64 -3.36 -26.44
CA SER A 361 3.58 -3.97 -25.62
C SER A 361 2.64 -2.95 -25.00
N THR A 362 3.15 -1.77 -24.65
CA THR A 362 2.37 -0.67 -24.11
C THR A 362 1.82 0.23 -25.20
N ARG A 363 2.12 0.02 -26.49
CA ARG A 363 1.65 0.82 -27.64
C ARG A 363 1.47 2.31 -27.31
N ASP A 364 2.57 3.00 -27.00
CA ASP A 364 2.58 4.45 -26.65
C ASP A 364 1.74 4.89 -25.44
N GLU A 365 1.22 3.95 -24.63
CA GLU A 365 0.47 4.24 -23.42
C GLU A 365 1.41 4.71 -22.31
N LYS A 366 1.89 5.94 -22.46
CA LYS A 366 2.53 6.68 -21.37
C LYS A 366 1.59 6.65 -20.16
N VAL A 367 2.16 6.32 -19.01
CA VAL A 367 1.45 6.36 -17.73
C VAL A 367 1.63 7.74 -17.09
N PRO A 368 0.68 8.20 -16.26
CA PRO A 368 0.90 9.43 -15.51
C PRO A 368 2.08 9.27 -14.53
N PRO A 369 2.91 10.33 -14.33
CA PRO A 369 4.05 10.30 -13.40
C PRO A 369 3.63 10.26 -11.93
N THR A 370 2.37 10.57 -11.65
CA THR A 370 1.78 10.59 -10.32
C THR A 370 0.46 9.83 -10.30
N ILE A 371 -0.04 9.57 -9.10
CA ILE A 371 -1.28 8.84 -8.84
C ILE A 371 -2.07 9.53 -7.75
N LYS A 372 -3.39 9.57 -7.88
CA LYS A 372 -4.31 10.09 -6.86
C LYS A 372 -4.89 8.96 -6.04
N LEU A 373 -4.81 9.09 -4.72
CA LEU A 373 -5.36 8.16 -3.75
C LEU A 373 -6.44 8.84 -2.93
N SER A 374 -7.43 8.07 -2.49
CA SER A 374 -8.39 8.52 -1.48
C SER A 374 -7.79 8.35 -0.10
N ILE A 375 -7.83 9.42 0.67
CA ILE A 375 -7.40 9.47 2.06
C ILE A 375 -8.42 10.24 2.88
N ALA A 376 -8.32 10.16 4.20
CA ALA A 376 -9.04 11.10 5.05
C ALA A 376 -8.19 12.36 5.25
N ALA A 377 -8.81 13.50 5.45
CA ALA A 377 -8.08 14.71 5.81
C ALA A 377 -8.82 15.31 6.98
N LYS A 378 -8.29 15.05 8.18
CA LYS A 378 -8.79 15.63 9.41
C LYS A 378 -8.17 17.01 9.60
N LEU A 379 -9.04 18.02 9.59
CA LEU A 379 -8.70 19.41 9.77
C LEU A 379 -9.16 19.86 11.16
N SER A 380 -8.29 20.55 11.90
CA SER A 380 -8.64 21.06 13.22
C SER A 380 -9.50 22.31 13.12
N LEU A 381 -10.37 22.51 14.11
CA LEU A 381 -11.05 23.78 14.29
C LEU A 381 -10.05 24.92 14.56
N PRO A 382 -10.38 26.19 14.24
CA PRO A 382 -9.47 27.29 14.47
C PRO A 382 -9.09 27.35 15.95
N TYR A 383 -7.80 27.53 16.23
CA TYR A 383 -7.23 27.62 17.59
C TYR A 383 -7.24 26.31 18.41
N ASP A 384 -7.62 25.19 17.80
CA ASP A 384 -7.57 23.89 18.44
C ASP A 384 -6.19 23.23 18.32
N THR A 385 -5.66 22.72 19.44
CA THR A 385 -4.33 22.06 19.51
C THR A 385 -4.42 20.53 19.62
N HIS A 386 -5.62 19.96 19.66
CA HIS A 386 -5.87 18.54 19.83
C HIS A 386 -5.24 17.72 18.71
N LEU A 387 -5.40 18.17 17.47
CA LEU A 387 -4.91 17.45 16.30
C LEU A 387 -3.38 17.27 16.31
N GLY A 388 -2.64 18.28 16.78
CA GLY A 388 -1.20 18.16 16.98
C GLY A 388 -0.80 17.15 18.08
N ARG A 389 -1.62 16.95 19.10
CA ARG A 389 -1.39 15.89 20.11
C ARG A 389 -1.72 14.52 19.54
N GLU A 390 -2.80 14.43 18.78
CA GLU A 390 -3.23 13.22 18.07
C GLU A 390 -2.14 12.74 17.09
N ALA A 391 -1.61 13.66 16.28
CA ALA A 391 -0.43 13.50 15.42
C ALA A 391 0.76 12.84 16.12
N ASN A 392 1.08 13.33 17.33
CA ASN A 392 2.20 12.82 18.11
C ASN A 392 1.92 11.39 18.60
N ASN A 393 0.69 11.11 19.02
CA ASN A 393 0.29 9.76 19.46
C ASN A 393 0.43 8.75 18.32
N TYR A 394 -0.07 9.07 17.13
CA TYR A 394 0.05 8.16 16.00
C TYR A 394 1.49 7.87 15.57
N GLN A 395 2.38 8.86 15.69
CA GLN A 395 3.82 8.65 15.43
C GLN A 395 4.49 7.73 16.46
N SER A 396 3.90 7.59 17.66
CA SER A 396 4.39 6.70 18.71
C SER A 396 3.78 5.29 18.67
N PHE A 397 2.79 5.06 17.80
CA PHE A 397 2.11 3.78 17.74
C PHE A 397 3.02 2.67 17.19
N PRO A 398 2.98 1.47 17.80
CA PRO A 398 3.72 0.32 17.29
C PRO A 398 3.20 -0.11 15.91
N ALA A 399 4.08 -0.75 15.12
CA ALA A 399 3.80 -1.17 13.76
C ALA A 399 2.53 -2.04 13.63
N HIS A 400 2.27 -2.91 14.62
CA HIS A 400 1.13 -3.81 14.61
C HIS A 400 -0.24 -3.13 14.69
N LEU A 401 -0.31 -1.85 15.11
CA LEU A 401 -1.55 -1.09 15.01
C LEU A 401 -1.89 -0.74 13.57
N PHE A 402 -0.92 -0.76 12.64
CA PHE A 402 -1.15 -0.49 11.22
C PHE A 402 -1.34 -1.76 10.39
N GLU A 403 -1.34 -2.93 11.03
CA GLU A 403 -1.53 -4.22 10.37
C GLU A 403 -3.02 -4.56 10.31
N HIS A 404 -3.44 -5.23 9.24
CA HIS A 404 -4.79 -5.76 9.14
C HIS A 404 -4.79 -7.20 9.64
N TRP A 405 -5.78 -7.54 10.45
CA TRP A 405 -5.92 -8.87 11.05
C TRP A 405 -7.31 -9.42 10.76
N SER A 406 -7.44 -10.73 10.62
CA SER A 406 -8.73 -11.39 10.44
C SER A 406 -9.61 -11.25 11.69
N GLY A 407 -10.92 -11.41 11.52
CA GLY A 407 -11.88 -11.39 12.62
C GLY A 407 -12.33 -10.00 13.07
N TYR A 408 -12.77 -9.92 14.31
CA TYR A 408 -13.36 -8.75 14.98
C TYR A 408 -12.72 -8.60 16.35
N ASN A 409 -12.72 -7.38 16.87
CA ASN A 409 -12.31 -7.09 18.23
C ASN A 409 -13.32 -6.17 18.92
N ILE A 410 -13.38 -6.24 20.24
CA ILE A 410 -14.06 -5.23 21.06
C ILE A 410 -13.02 -4.28 21.62
N ILE A 411 -13.13 -3.01 21.24
CA ILE A 411 -12.24 -1.95 21.69
C ILE A 411 -13.02 -1.08 22.65
N GLN A 412 -12.70 -1.17 23.94
CA GLN A 412 -13.34 -0.32 24.93
C GLN A 412 -13.07 1.16 24.62
N PRO A 413 -14.07 2.05 24.81
CA PRO A 413 -15.36 1.81 25.47
C PRO A 413 -16.48 1.28 24.57
N LEU A 414 -16.21 0.94 23.30
CA LEU A 414 -17.26 0.40 22.44
C LEU A 414 -17.73 -0.97 22.94
N HIS A 415 -19.03 -1.20 22.80
CA HIS A 415 -19.69 -2.43 23.23
C HIS A 415 -19.93 -3.41 22.08
N ASP A 416 -19.85 -2.94 20.83
CA ASP A 416 -20.08 -3.76 19.65
C ASP A 416 -18.74 -4.28 19.08
N PRO A 417 -18.67 -5.54 18.62
CA PRO A 417 -17.50 -6.04 17.90
C PRO A 417 -17.25 -5.25 16.62
N VAL A 418 -15.99 -4.88 16.37
CA VAL A 418 -15.57 -4.10 15.21
C VAL A 418 -14.53 -4.91 14.40
N ARG A 419 -14.77 -5.10 13.10
CA ARG A 419 -13.92 -5.91 12.18
C ARG A 419 -12.46 -5.51 12.21
N LEU A 420 -11.51 -6.37 12.53
CA LEU A 420 -10.08 -6.00 12.51
C LEU A 420 -9.50 -5.64 11.13
N VAL A 421 -10.14 -6.08 10.04
CA VAL A 421 -9.78 -5.69 8.67
C VAL A 421 -10.23 -4.26 8.35
N GLN A 422 -11.11 -3.67 9.17
CA GLN A 422 -11.81 -2.42 8.87
C GLN A 422 -12.01 -1.51 10.09
N SER A 423 -11.62 -1.95 11.28
CA SER A 423 -11.97 -1.33 12.54
C SER A 423 -10.90 -0.35 12.92
N TYR A 424 -11.38 0.88 13.07
CA TYR A 424 -10.67 2.08 13.44
C TYR A 424 -9.85 2.65 12.28
N LEU A 425 -8.82 1.97 11.79
CA LEU A 425 -7.73 2.66 11.10
C LEU A 425 -7.84 2.76 9.56
N ASN A 426 -8.99 3.12 8.97
CA ASN A 426 -9.11 3.20 7.49
C ASN A 426 -9.08 4.62 6.91
N SER A 427 -8.80 5.64 7.73
CA SER A 427 -8.71 7.03 7.32
C SER A 427 -7.24 7.48 7.33
N MET A 428 -6.61 7.66 6.18
CA MET A 428 -5.26 8.25 6.14
C MET A 428 -5.30 9.75 6.45
N ASP A 429 -5.30 10.21 7.70
CA ASP A 429 -5.42 11.65 7.96
C ASP A 429 -4.16 12.43 7.54
N ILE A 430 -4.29 13.27 6.50
CA ILE A 430 -3.39 14.42 6.34
C ILE A 430 -3.88 15.55 7.23
N MET A 431 -3.13 15.80 8.29
CA MET A 431 -3.40 16.90 9.21
C MET A 431 -2.88 18.22 8.64
N CYS A 432 -3.77 19.16 8.40
CA CYS A 432 -3.42 20.51 7.96
C CYS A 432 -4.07 21.58 8.84
N ARG A 433 -3.28 22.21 9.72
CA ARG A 433 -3.43 23.63 10.07
C ARG A 433 -2.18 24.20 10.75
N LYS A 434 -2.05 25.53 10.66
CA LYS A 434 -0.98 26.41 11.19
C LYS A 434 0.11 25.70 12.00
N ILE A 435 1.25 25.53 11.32
CA ILE A 435 2.59 25.44 11.88
C ILE A 435 2.85 24.13 12.66
N ASN A 436 3.71 23.31 12.03
CA ASN A 436 4.66 22.39 12.64
C ASN A 436 4.41 20.89 12.70
N GLN A 437 3.33 20.28 12.22
CA GLN A 437 3.29 18.81 12.08
C GLN A 437 2.33 18.39 10.96
N VAL A 438 2.87 17.93 9.82
CA VAL A 438 2.15 17.02 8.93
C VAL A 438 2.36 15.63 9.51
N ALA A 439 1.51 15.22 10.45
CA ALA A 439 1.44 13.81 10.79
C ALA A 439 0.47 13.17 9.80
N ILE A 440 1.05 12.48 8.82
CA ILE A 440 0.31 11.55 7.97
C ILE A 440 0.14 10.31 8.81
N CYS A 441 -1.02 10.19 9.44
CA CYS A 441 -1.25 9.14 10.41
C CYS A 441 -2.66 8.60 10.21
N ARG A 442 -2.69 7.28 9.99
CA ARG A 442 -3.87 6.45 9.76
C ARG A 442 -4.76 6.47 11.02
N THR A 443 -6.03 6.86 10.90
CA THR A 443 -7.05 6.96 11.97
C THR A 443 -8.17 5.98 11.78
#